data_AF-A0ABD4K3H8-F1
#
_entry.id   AF-A0ABD4K3H8-F1
#
_cell.length_a   1.000
_cell.length_b   1.000
_cell.length_c   1.000
_cell.angle_alpha   90.00
_cell.angle_beta   90.00
_cell.angle_gamma   90.00
#
_symmetry.space_group_name_H-M   'P 1'
#
loop_
_entity.id
_entity.type
_entity.pdbx_description
1 polymer ?
#
loop_
_entity_poly.entity_id
_entity_poly.type
_entity_poly.pdbx_seq_one_letter_code
_entity_poly.pdbx_strand_id
1 'polypeptide(L)'
;RPGLDKLLKVLRPGDTVIVWKLDRMGRSLIHLVDLLNHFLSNNIEFISITEGIKISTSIGRFAYTMLSAVAEMERENMIERTRAGLAVARANGRIGGRRSKLAPEQWEQIGRLIANGVSRKRIAIIFDVTLSTLYRRFPAGNH
;
A
#
# COMPACT_ATOMS: atom_id res chain seq x y z
N ARG A 1 3.50 -15.21 -0.61
CA ARG A 1 4.17 -16.35 -1.29
C ARG A 1 4.65 -17.26 -0.17
N PRO A 2 3.87 -18.26 0.24
CA PRO A 2 4.04 -18.90 1.56
C PRO A 2 5.43 -19.48 1.79
N GLY A 3 6.13 -19.95 0.74
CA GLY A 3 7.51 -20.41 0.85
C GLY A 3 8.54 -19.31 1.15
N LEU A 4 8.47 -18.17 0.44
CA LEU A 4 9.35 -17.02 0.69
C LEU A 4 9.05 -16.39 2.05
N ASP A 5 7.77 -16.27 2.41
CA ASP A 5 7.36 -15.69 3.69
C ASP A 5 7.81 -16.57 4.88
N LYS A 6 7.90 -17.89 4.69
CA LYS A 6 8.49 -18.82 5.67
C LYS A 6 10.01 -18.69 5.72
N LEU A 7 10.68 -18.62 4.58
CA LEU A 7 12.14 -18.44 4.48
C LEU A 7 12.57 -17.18 5.27
N LEU A 8 11.91 -16.05 5.03
CA LEU A 8 12.21 -14.78 5.69
C LEU A 8 12.07 -14.83 7.22
N LYS A 9 11.24 -15.72 7.76
CA LYS A 9 11.07 -15.90 9.22
C LYS A 9 12.16 -16.75 9.88
N VAL A 10 12.86 -17.56 9.09
CA VAL A 10 13.86 -18.52 9.59
C VAL A 10 15.28 -18.00 9.41
N LEU A 11 15.49 -17.11 8.44
CA LEU A 11 16.80 -16.56 8.09
C LEU A 11 17.46 -15.82 9.27
N ARG A 12 18.77 -16.00 9.37
CA ARG A 12 19.64 -15.38 10.37
C ARG A 12 20.86 -14.72 9.70
N PRO A 13 21.52 -13.78 10.38
CA PRO A 13 22.79 -13.23 9.92
C PRO A 13 23.82 -14.33 9.66
N GLY A 14 24.48 -14.28 8.51
CA GLY A 14 25.43 -15.30 8.04
C GLY A 14 24.82 -16.37 7.13
N ASP A 15 23.50 -16.46 7.04
CA ASP A 15 22.85 -17.40 6.11
C ASP A 15 23.07 -16.99 4.64
N THR A 16 22.90 -17.96 3.74
CA THR A 16 22.98 -17.74 2.29
C THR A 16 21.69 -18.18 1.62
N VAL A 17 21.06 -17.26 0.88
CA VAL A 17 19.90 -17.53 0.02
C VAL A 17 20.38 -17.80 -1.39
N ILE A 18 20.13 -19.02 -1.87
CA ILE A 18 20.50 -19.45 -3.22
C ILE A 18 19.25 -19.65 -4.05
N VAL A 19 19.22 -19.03 -5.24
CA VAL A 19 18.12 -19.18 -6.20
C VAL A 19 18.64 -19.61 -7.55
N TRP A 20 17.80 -20.35 -8.30
CA TRP A 20 18.16 -20.78 -9.65
C TRP A 20 18.24 -19.60 -10.61
N LYS A 21 17.20 -18.76 -10.65
CA LYS A 21 17.08 -17.53 -11.46
C LYS A 21 16.47 -16.40 -10.64
N LEU A 22 16.85 -15.15 -10.94
CA LEU A 22 16.31 -13.94 -10.30
C LEU A 22 14.79 -13.78 -10.44
N ASP A 23 14.21 -14.19 -11.58
CA ASP A 23 12.75 -14.12 -11.84
C ASP A 23 11.93 -14.94 -10.83
N ARG A 24 12.56 -15.92 -10.16
CA ARG A 24 11.92 -16.75 -9.15
C ARG A 24 11.82 -16.09 -7.78
N MET A 25 12.41 -14.92 -7.54
CA MET A 25 12.39 -14.25 -6.23
C MET A 25 11.38 -13.10 -6.11
N GLY A 26 11.22 -12.31 -7.16
CA GLY A 26 10.39 -11.10 -7.16
C GLY A 26 8.97 -11.32 -7.72
N ARG A 27 8.01 -10.49 -7.31
CA ARG A 27 6.78 -10.22 -8.10
C ARG A 27 6.95 -9.05 -9.06
N SER A 28 7.99 -8.25 -8.84
CA SER A 28 8.42 -7.11 -9.63
C SER A 28 9.90 -6.85 -9.36
N LEU A 29 10.54 -6.03 -10.19
CA LEU A 29 11.92 -5.59 -9.97
C LEU A 29 12.06 -4.84 -8.64
N ILE A 30 11.10 -3.98 -8.31
CA ILE A 30 11.04 -3.26 -7.03
C ILE A 30 11.07 -4.24 -5.85
N HIS A 31 10.22 -5.27 -5.89
CA HIS A 31 10.18 -6.29 -4.82
C HIS A 31 11.49 -7.09 -4.73
N LEU A 32 12.17 -7.33 -5.85
CA LEU A 32 13.48 -7.97 -5.84
C LEU A 32 14.50 -7.08 -5.11
N VAL A 33 14.61 -5.81 -5.49
CA VAL A 33 15.51 -4.85 -4.86
C VAL A 33 15.24 -4.73 -3.35
N ASP A 34 13.97 -4.68 -2.93
CA ASP A 34 13.58 -4.66 -1.52
C ASP A 34 14.07 -5.90 -0.76
N LEU A 35 13.96 -7.10 -1.35
CA LEU A 35 14.47 -8.33 -0.74
C LEU A 35 16.01 -8.34 -0.65
N LEU A 36 16.69 -7.89 -1.70
CA LEU A 36 18.15 -7.80 -1.71
C LEU A 36 18.66 -6.81 -0.65
N ASN A 37 17.96 -5.68 -0.49
CA ASN A 37 18.20 -4.71 0.59
C ASN A 37 18.04 -5.34 1.97
N HIS A 38 16.96 -6.11 2.15
CA HIS A 38 16.71 -6.82 3.40
C HIS A 38 17.82 -7.85 3.69
N PHE A 39 18.31 -8.57 2.68
CA PHE A 39 19.40 -9.52 2.89
C PHE A 39 20.72 -8.81 3.24
N LEU A 40 21.06 -7.74 2.53
CA LEU A 40 22.24 -6.92 2.81
C LEU A 40 22.23 -6.35 4.24
N SER A 41 21.11 -5.77 4.67
CA SER A 41 21.00 -5.16 6.01
C SER A 41 21.05 -6.16 7.15
N ASN A 42 20.66 -7.41 6.89
CA ASN A 42 20.70 -8.50 7.86
C ASN A 42 21.96 -9.38 7.75
N ASN A 43 22.96 -8.97 6.96
CA ASN A 43 24.18 -9.74 6.70
C ASN A 43 23.91 -11.17 6.18
N ILE A 44 22.95 -11.29 5.26
CA ILE A 44 22.57 -12.52 4.56
C ILE A 44 23.12 -12.46 3.14
N GLU A 45 23.83 -13.50 2.72
CA GLU A 45 24.36 -13.61 1.38
C GLU A 45 23.26 -13.99 0.39
N PHE A 46 23.33 -13.45 -0.83
CA PHE A 46 22.40 -13.80 -1.90
C PHE A 46 23.17 -14.23 -3.15
N ILE A 47 22.77 -15.37 -3.71
CA ILE A 47 23.38 -15.99 -4.89
C ILE A 47 22.30 -16.36 -5.90
N SER A 48 22.46 -15.90 -7.14
CA SER A 48 21.71 -16.41 -8.29
C SER A 48 22.61 -17.27 -9.16
N ILE A 49 22.20 -18.51 -9.42
CA ILE A 49 23.01 -19.51 -10.13
C ILE A 49 23.14 -19.16 -11.62
N THR A 50 22.03 -18.89 -12.31
CA THR A 50 22.04 -18.65 -13.76
C THR A 50 22.65 -17.32 -14.16
N GLU A 51 22.46 -16.29 -13.34
CA GLU A 51 23.04 -14.97 -13.62
C GLU A 51 24.48 -14.86 -13.10
N GLY A 52 24.98 -15.83 -12.34
CA GLY A 52 26.31 -15.80 -11.72
C GLY A 52 26.48 -14.63 -10.74
N ILE A 53 25.38 -14.10 -10.21
CA ILE A 53 25.39 -12.91 -9.35
C ILE A 53 25.51 -13.36 -7.90
N LYS A 54 26.58 -12.91 -7.25
CA LYS A 54 26.77 -12.99 -5.81
C LYS A 54 26.87 -11.57 -5.25
N ILE A 55 25.96 -11.19 -4.35
CA ILE A 55 25.85 -9.80 -3.89
C ILE A 55 27.08 -9.30 -3.12
N SER A 56 27.80 -10.16 -2.40
CA SER A 56 29.03 -9.75 -1.72
C SER A 56 30.21 -9.45 -2.64
N THR A 57 30.12 -9.72 -3.94
CA THR A 57 31.16 -9.39 -4.92
C THR A 57 31.03 -7.95 -5.41
N SER A 58 32.13 -7.35 -5.87
CA SER A 58 32.09 -5.99 -6.45
C SER A 58 31.19 -5.90 -7.68
N ILE A 59 31.17 -6.95 -8.51
CA ILE A 59 30.28 -7.06 -9.68
C ILE A 59 28.83 -7.19 -9.24
N GLY A 60 28.54 -8.02 -8.23
CA GLY A 60 27.19 -8.17 -7.69
C GLY A 60 26.66 -6.89 -7.06
N ARG A 61 27.49 -6.14 -6.32
CA ARG A 61 27.14 -4.81 -5.81
C ARG A 61 26.85 -3.82 -6.93
N PHE A 62 27.66 -3.80 -7.99
CA PHE A 62 27.42 -2.93 -9.15
C PHE A 62 26.09 -3.28 -9.84
N ALA A 63 25.85 -4.56 -10.13
CA ALA A 63 24.61 -5.03 -10.72
C ALA A 63 23.40 -4.67 -9.84
N TYR A 64 23.52 -4.87 -8.53
CA TYR A 64 22.51 -4.44 -7.56
C TYR A 64 22.25 -2.93 -7.63
N THR A 65 23.28 -2.08 -7.63
CA THR A 65 23.11 -0.61 -7.71
C THR A 65 22.36 -0.19 -8.98
N MET A 66 22.71 -0.78 -10.12
CA MET A 66 22.02 -0.52 -11.39
C MET A 66 20.55 -0.98 -11.34
N LEU A 67 20.28 -2.17 -10.80
CA LEU A 67 18.92 -2.68 -10.63
C LEU A 67 18.09 -1.81 -9.68
N SER A 68 18.70 -1.30 -8.60
CA SER A 68 18.07 -0.36 -7.67
C SER A 68 17.69 0.95 -8.35
N ALA A 69 18.59 1.52 -9.17
CA ALA A 69 18.31 2.74 -9.92
C ALA A 69 17.14 2.55 -10.92
N VAL A 70 17.11 1.42 -11.63
CA VAL A 70 16.00 1.09 -12.55
C VAL A 70 14.69 0.89 -11.77
N ALA A 71 14.74 0.24 -10.61
CA ALA A 71 13.56 0.06 -9.77
C ALA A 71 12.98 1.37 -9.24
N GLU A 72 13.84 2.33 -8.90
CA GLU A 72 13.45 3.68 -8.48
C GLU A 72 12.77 4.45 -9.62
N MET A 73 13.36 4.45 -10.81
CA MET A 73 12.78 5.05 -12.02
C MET A 73 11.41 4.43 -12.35
N GLU A 74 11.28 3.11 -12.31
CA GLU A 74 10.00 2.42 -12.56
C GLU A 74 8.92 2.82 -11.55
N ARG A 75 9.31 3.01 -10.28
CA ARG A 75 8.40 3.47 -9.23
C ARG A 75 7.90 4.88 -9.51
N GLU A 76 8.78 5.78 -9.90
CA GLU A 76 8.43 7.16 -10.27
C GLU A 76 7.48 7.17 -11.47
N ASN A 77 7.81 6.44 -12.54
CA ASN A 77 6.98 6.31 -13.73
C ASN A 77 5.57 5.78 -13.40
N MET A 78 5.45 4.81 -12.49
CA MET A 78 4.17 4.28 -12.05
C MET A 78 3.33 5.33 -11.31
N ILE A 79 3.95 6.13 -10.46
CA ILE A 79 3.30 7.23 -9.73
C ILE A 79 2.83 8.30 -10.71
N GLU A 80 3.69 8.71 -11.64
CA GLU A 80 3.36 9.72 -12.66
C GLU A 80 2.18 9.28 -13.52
N ARG A 81 2.23 8.05 -14.05
CA ARG A 81 1.15 7.49 -14.86
C ARG A 81 -0.17 7.43 -14.08
N THR A 82 -0.12 7.07 -12.80
CA THR A 82 -1.30 7.04 -11.93
C THR A 82 -1.88 8.45 -11.74
N ARG A 83 -1.02 9.45 -11.49
CA ARG A 83 -1.43 10.86 -11.33
C ARG A 83 -2.04 11.40 -12.62
N ALA A 84 -1.42 11.15 -13.76
CA ALA A 84 -1.94 11.54 -15.07
C ALA A 84 -3.32 10.91 -15.34
N GLY A 85 -3.48 9.61 -15.08
CA GLY A 85 -4.76 8.91 -15.23
C GLY A 85 -5.84 9.48 -14.30
N LEU A 86 -5.50 9.79 -13.05
CA LEU A 86 -6.43 10.43 -12.12
C LEU A 86 -6.81 11.85 -12.55
N ALA A 87 -5.89 12.62 -13.12
CA ALA A 87 -6.16 13.97 -13.62
C ALA A 87 -7.15 13.92 -14.80
N VAL A 88 -6.92 13.02 -15.77
CA VAL A 88 -7.84 12.78 -16.90
C VAL A 88 -9.22 12.34 -16.40
N ALA A 89 -9.27 11.40 -15.45
CA ALA A 89 -10.54 10.93 -14.93
C ALA A 89 -11.33 12.04 -14.19
N ARG A 90 -10.64 12.91 -13.44
CA ARG A 90 -11.26 14.08 -12.79
C ARG A 90 -11.77 15.09 -13.81
N ALA A 91 -11.01 15.36 -14.89
CA ALA A 91 -11.44 16.23 -15.97
C ALA A 91 -12.72 15.70 -16.65
N ASN A 92 -12.86 14.38 -16.76
CA ASN A 92 -14.06 13.70 -17.24
C ASN A 92 -15.18 13.57 -16.18
N GLY A 93 -15.12 14.33 -15.08
CA GLY A 93 -16.17 14.39 -14.06
C GLY A 93 -16.17 13.25 -13.04
N ARG A 94 -15.18 12.35 -13.04
CA ARG A 94 -15.09 11.29 -12.03
C ARG A 94 -14.67 11.87 -10.67
N ILE A 95 -15.58 11.81 -9.71
CA ILE A 95 -15.28 12.09 -8.30
C ILE A 95 -14.66 10.83 -7.67
N GLY A 96 -13.38 10.90 -7.34
CA GLY A 96 -12.64 9.81 -6.67
C GLY A 96 -13.00 9.66 -5.19
N GLY A 97 -12.45 8.63 -4.55
CA GLY A 97 -12.65 8.36 -3.12
C GLY A 97 -13.77 7.36 -2.81
N ARG A 98 -14.04 7.15 -1.52
CA ARG A 98 -15.10 6.25 -1.04
C ARG A 98 -16.45 6.88 -1.34
N ARG A 99 -17.34 6.14 -2.02
CA ARG A 99 -18.72 6.57 -2.25
C ARG A 99 -19.41 6.86 -0.91
N SER A 100 -20.17 7.95 -0.83
CA SER A 100 -20.98 8.24 0.34
C SER A 100 -21.94 7.08 0.59
N LYS A 101 -22.03 6.63 1.86
CA LYS A 101 -22.97 5.57 2.26
C LYS A 101 -24.41 6.08 2.29
N LEU A 102 -24.60 7.36 2.56
CA LEU A 102 -25.90 8.01 2.68
C LEU A 102 -26.12 9.00 1.54
N ALA A 103 -27.33 8.97 0.98
CA ALA A 103 -27.81 9.94 0.00
C ALA A 103 -28.14 11.29 0.66
N PRO A 104 -28.17 12.40 -0.09
CA PRO A 104 -28.50 13.73 0.44
C PRO A 104 -29.83 13.76 1.23
N GLU A 105 -30.85 13.03 0.76
CA GLU A 105 -32.17 12.99 1.37
C GLU A 105 -32.13 12.32 2.74
N GLN A 106 -31.30 11.28 2.90
CA GLN A 106 -31.09 10.61 4.18
C GLN A 106 -30.39 11.54 5.18
N TRP A 107 -29.48 12.40 4.71
CA TRP A 107 -28.85 13.41 5.57
C TRP A 107 -29.85 14.46 6.06
N GLU A 108 -30.77 14.89 5.21
CA GLU A 108 -31.86 15.80 5.62
C GLU A 108 -32.76 15.15 6.66
N GLN A 109 -33.16 13.90 6.45
CA GLN A 109 -33.97 13.15 7.41
C GLN A 109 -33.27 13.01 8.76
N ILE A 110 -31.97 12.71 8.77
CA ILE A 110 -31.17 12.65 9.99
C ILE A 110 -31.17 14.01 10.70
N GLY A 111 -30.98 15.11 9.97
CA GLY A 111 -31.02 16.47 10.53
C GLY A 111 -32.35 16.77 11.23
N ARG A 112 -33.47 16.42 10.60
CA ARG A 112 -34.82 16.59 11.18
C ARG A 112 -35.01 15.74 12.44
N LEU A 113 -34.53 14.49 12.45
CA LEU A 113 -34.62 13.62 13.62
C LEU A 113 -33.80 14.17 14.81
N ILE A 114 -32.61 14.72 14.55
CA ILE A 114 -31.80 15.36 15.59
C ILE A 114 -32.50 16.61 16.14
N ALA A 115 -33.08 17.45 15.27
CA ALA A 115 -33.81 18.64 15.67
C ALA A 115 -35.05 18.31 16.52
N ASN A 116 -35.73 17.21 16.22
CA ASN A 116 -36.85 16.68 17.00
C ASN A 116 -36.42 15.96 18.29
N GLY A 117 -35.15 16.06 18.70
CA GLY A 117 -34.65 15.51 19.97
C GLY A 117 -34.36 14.00 19.97
N VAL A 118 -34.36 13.33 18.82
CA VAL A 118 -34.04 11.90 18.76
C VAL A 118 -32.56 11.67 19.08
N SER A 119 -32.29 10.70 19.96
CA SER A 119 -30.91 10.35 20.34
C SER A 119 -30.06 9.95 19.13
N ARG A 120 -28.89 10.60 19.01
CA ARG A 120 -27.87 10.30 17.98
C ARG A 120 -27.46 8.81 17.95
N LYS A 121 -27.48 8.13 19.10
CA LYS A 121 -27.19 6.68 19.18
C LYS A 121 -28.25 5.84 18.47
N ARG A 122 -29.52 6.23 18.57
CA ARG A 122 -30.63 5.56 17.89
C ARG A 122 -30.57 5.80 16.38
N ILE A 123 -30.28 7.04 15.98
CA ILE A 123 -30.11 7.42 14.57
C ILE A 123 -28.94 6.65 13.92
N ALA A 124 -27.81 6.53 14.63
CA ALA A 124 -26.65 5.77 14.16
C ALA A 124 -27.00 4.32 13.80
N ILE A 125 -27.85 3.67 14.61
CA ILE A 125 -28.31 2.29 14.36
C ILE A 125 -29.24 2.25 13.14
N ILE A 126 -30.22 3.17 13.06
CA ILE A 126 -31.22 3.18 11.98
C ILE A 126 -30.58 3.37 10.61
N PHE A 127 -29.60 4.27 10.51
CA PHE A 127 -28.92 4.59 9.25
C PHE A 127 -27.62 3.81 9.05
N ASP A 128 -27.30 2.87 9.95
CA ASP A 128 -26.09 2.06 9.94
C ASP A 128 -24.81 2.91 9.74
N VAL A 129 -24.68 3.97 10.55
CA VAL A 129 -23.51 4.87 10.55
C VAL A 129 -22.92 4.99 11.94
N THR A 130 -21.62 5.26 12.02
CA THR A 130 -20.97 5.47 13.31
C THR A 130 -21.43 6.78 13.96
N LEU A 131 -21.47 6.81 15.30
CA LEU A 131 -21.71 8.04 16.06
C LEU A 131 -20.74 9.16 15.66
N SER A 132 -19.47 8.83 15.41
CA SER A 132 -18.47 9.79 14.93
C SER A 132 -18.85 10.43 13.59
N THR A 133 -19.49 9.68 12.69
CA THR A 133 -19.97 10.19 11.40
C THR A 133 -21.11 11.19 11.59
N LEU A 134 -22.00 10.95 12.55
CA LEU A 134 -23.07 11.88 12.91
C LEU A 134 -22.54 13.15 13.58
N TYR A 135 -21.64 13.03 14.57
CA TYR A 135 -21.05 14.20 15.25
C TYR A 135 -20.20 15.06 14.31
N ARG A 136 -19.48 14.44 13.35
CA ARG A 136 -18.71 15.19 12.34
C ARG A 136 -19.61 16.03 11.43
N ARG A 137 -20.83 15.57 11.14
CA ARG A 137 -21.78 16.27 10.26
C ARG A 137 -22.71 17.22 11.03
N PHE A 138 -23.10 16.84 12.24
CA PHE A 138 -23.98 17.58 13.15
C PHE A 138 -23.31 17.69 14.54
N PRO A 139 -22.30 18.58 14.68
CA PRO A 139 -21.63 18.78 15.95
C PRO A 139 -22.65 19.16 17.03
N ALA A 140 -22.40 18.74 18.27
CA ALA A 140 -23.16 19.28 19.39
C ALA A 140 -22.81 20.76 19.49
N GLY A 141 -23.82 21.64 19.48
CA GLY A 141 -23.58 23.05 19.79
C GLY A 141 -22.94 23.13 21.17
N ASN A 142 -21.88 23.92 21.32
CA ASN A 142 -21.41 24.33 22.63
C ASN A 142 -22.55 25.15 23.26
N HIS A 143 -23.21 24.57 24.26
CA HIS A 143 -23.83 25.33 25.32
C HIS A 143 -22.81 25.53 26.43
#